data_AF-A0A349EU15-F1
#
_entry.id   AF-A0A349EU15-F1
#
_cell.length_a   1.000
_cell.length_b   1.000
_cell.length_c   1.000
_cell.angle_alpha   90.00
_cell.angle_beta   90.00
_cell.angle_gamma   90.00
#
_symmetry.space_group_name_H-M   'P 1'
#
loop_
_entity.id
_entity.type
_entity.pdbx_description
1 polymer ?
#
loop_
_entity_poly.entity_id
_entity_poly.type
_entity_poly.pdbx_seq_one_letter_code
_entity_poly.pdbx_strand_id
1 'polypeptide(L)'
;MKIAFISSEANPFSKTGGLGDVAYSLSKELSNDNEVSLIIPFYQASKQKEGYHFKKVFSFDTYVGWRKKETDVYLTKVDNISFYLIDCPYYFSRSNLYGYEDDGERFAYFTLASLNLIKNLGHFDIIHCNDWQTGMLACLVKEKEKDNPIFAKTKFIFTIHNPAFMGLFDRYFLNDFYSLPDYLFDNGTLRWNNMVSSFKAGIVYADKITTVSPTHAKELLDPSSKFGLSYVLKLREDDFAGICNGIDEEEFNPRIDKIIKTTYGIKDVTKKKKICKQDLFESCQLQYKDVPTFGFVSRLSEQKGINLILDVAREIINKGGAIFALGSGDYVLEKELEDLRREYPENVGIYIGYSQSFAHKVYAGCDFFLMP
;
A
#
# COMPACT_ATOMS: atom_id res chain seq x y z
N MET A 1 6.57 11.50 -20.35
CA MET A 1 5.83 12.45 -19.47
C MET A 1 6.62 12.66 -18.19
N LYS A 2 6.29 13.69 -17.40
CA LYS A 2 6.76 13.88 -16.03
C LYS A 2 5.62 13.58 -15.06
N ILE A 3 5.78 12.54 -14.24
CA ILE A 3 4.74 11.96 -13.39
C ILE A 3 5.16 12.05 -11.93
N ALA A 4 4.28 12.57 -11.06
CA ALA A 4 4.46 12.56 -9.62
C ALA A 4 3.50 11.58 -8.96
N PHE A 5 4.01 10.52 -8.36
CA PHE A 5 3.26 9.68 -7.44
C PHE A 5 3.32 10.28 -6.04
N ILE A 6 2.16 10.50 -5.43
CA ILE A 6 2.05 10.93 -4.04
C ILE A 6 1.43 9.77 -3.27
N SER A 7 2.14 9.30 -2.25
CA SER A 7 1.71 8.17 -1.44
C SER A 7 2.16 8.34 0.00
N SER A 8 1.43 7.79 0.95
CA SER A 8 1.89 7.71 2.34
C SER A 8 2.92 6.61 2.55
N GLU A 9 3.02 5.64 1.64
CA GLU A 9 4.02 4.57 1.72
C GLU A 9 4.52 4.14 0.34
N ALA A 10 5.79 3.75 0.27
CA ALA A 10 6.40 3.14 -0.91
C ALA A 10 7.65 2.35 -0.52
N ASN A 11 7.80 1.16 -1.11
CA ASN A 11 9.09 0.48 -1.07
C ASN A 11 10.17 1.33 -1.76
N PRO A 12 11.44 1.20 -1.33
CA PRO A 12 11.90 0.39 -0.22
C PRO A 12 11.75 1.10 1.14
N PHE A 13 11.21 2.31 1.24
CA PHE A 13 11.36 3.14 2.44
C PHE A 13 10.32 2.92 3.53
N SER A 14 9.07 2.67 3.15
CA SER A 14 7.98 2.49 4.10
C SER A 14 6.87 1.62 3.49
N LYS A 15 6.33 0.68 4.28
CA LYS A 15 5.30 -0.26 3.83
C LYS A 15 4.53 -0.83 5.03
N THR A 16 3.21 -0.88 4.92
CA THR A 16 2.34 -1.65 5.82
C THR A 16 1.46 -2.65 5.08
N GLY A 17 1.21 -2.42 3.78
CA GLY A 17 0.39 -3.30 2.95
C GLY A 17 0.76 -3.21 1.48
N GLY A 18 -0.21 -3.51 0.62
CA GLY A 18 -0.01 -3.51 -0.83
C GLY A 18 0.15 -2.13 -1.46
N LEU A 19 -0.28 -1.05 -0.78
CA LEU A 19 -0.10 0.32 -1.28
C LEU A 19 1.39 0.61 -1.52
N GLY A 20 2.26 0.29 -0.56
CA GLY A 20 3.69 0.52 -0.69
C GLY A 20 4.35 -0.28 -1.82
N ASP A 21 3.82 -1.47 -2.11
CA ASP A 21 4.29 -2.30 -3.23
C ASP A 21 3.87 -1.69 -4.57
N VAL A 22 2.59 -1.35 -4.71
CA VAL A 22 2.03 -0.84 -5.97
C VAL A 22 2.58 0.54 -6.31
N ALA A 23 2.69 1.43 -5.32
CA ALA A 23 3.26 2.75 -5.52
C ALA A 23 4.70 2.65 -6.07
N TYR A 24 5.48 1.67 -5.57
CA TYR A 24 6.83 1.41 -6.05
C TYR A 24 6.86 0.75 -7.43
N SER A 25 6.25 -0.42 -7.57
CA SER A 25 6.37 -1.26 -8.77
C SER A 25 5.79 -0.59 -10.01
N LEU A 26 4.65 0.10 -9.87
CA LEU A 26 4.08 0.88 -10.97
C LEU A 26 4.97 2.07 -11.33
N SER A 27 5.54 2.75 -10.35
CA SER A 27 6.48 3.86 -10.60
C SER A 27 7.74 3.37 -11.31
N LYS A 28 8.25 2.19 -10.94
CA LYS A 28 9.41 1.56 -11.56
C LYS A 28 9.12 1.19 -13.00
N GLU A 29 7.98 0.57 -13.27
CA GLU A 29 7.62 0.20 -14.64
C GLU A 29 7.45 1.44 -15.54
N LEU A 30 6.79 2.49 -15.03
CA LEU A 30 6.59 3.73 -15.79
C LEU A 30 7.88 4.55 -15.98
N SER A 31 8.89 4.39 -15.10
CA SER A 31 10.15 5.14 -15.17
C SER A 31 11.00 4.72 -16.38
N ASN A 32 10.70 3.59 -17.01
CA ASN A 32 11.36 3.14 -18.24
C ASN A 32 11.13 4.11 -19.41
N ASP A 33 9.95 4.75 -19.49
CA ASP A 33 9.56 5.66 -20.58
C ASP A 33 9.25 7.10 -20.10
N ASN A 34 9.32 7.36 -18.80
CA ASN A 34 8.89 8.63 -18.19
C ASN A 34 9.83 9.12 -17.09
N GLU A 35 9.80 10.43 -16.82
CA GLU A 35 10.41 11.00 -15.63
C GLU A 35 9.45 10.80 -14.45
N VAL A 36 9.77 9.87 -13.55
CA VAL A 36 8.90 9.53 -12.42
C VAL A 36 9.50 10.03 -11.11
N SER A 37 8.70 10.80 -10.38
CA SER A 37 8.96 11.24 -9.02
C SER A 37 8.01 10.54 -8.06
N LEU A 38 8.52 10.05 -6.93
CA LEU A 38 7.71 9.49 -5.87
C LEU A 38 7.88 10.34 -4.60
N ILE A 39 6.80 10.97 -4.15
CA ILE A 39 6.78 11.85 -2.98
C ILE A 39 6.12 11.10 -1.81
N ILE A 40 6.89 10.88 -0.74
CA ILE A 40 6.46 10.16 0.47
C ILE A 40 6.93 10.89 1.73
N PRO A 41 6.31 10.63 2.91
CA PRO A 41 6.85 11.10 4.17
C PRO A 41 8.19 10.43 4.53
N PHE A 42 9.10 11.16 5.17
CA PHE A 42 10.38 10.63 5.63
C PHE A 42 10.27 10.05 7.04
N TYR A 43 9.73 8.83 7.14
CA TYR A 43 9.54 8.16 8.43
C TYR A 43 10.86 7.83 9.14
N GLN A 44 10.80 7.71 10.48
CA GLN A 44 11.94 7.35 11.31
C GLN A 44 12.64 6.05 10.85
N ALA A 45 11.86 5.02 10.52
CA ALA A 45 12.40 3.74 10.04
C ALA A 45 13.11 3.87 8.68
N SER A 46 12.63 4.75 7.80
CA SER A 46 13.24 5.01 6.49
C SER A 46 14.62 5.64 6.63
N LYS A 47 14.83 6.48 7.64
CA LYS A 47 16.12 7.14 7.94
C LYS A 47 17.21 6.17 8.37
N GLN A 48 16.83 4.99 8.86
CA GLN A 48 17.74 3.96 9.36
C GLN A 48 18.15 2.94 8.29
N LYS A 49 17.62 3.05 7.06
CA LYS A 49 17.93 2.09 5.99
C LYS A 49 19.34 2.29 5.45
N GLU A 50 20.13 1.23 5.50
CA GLU A 50 21.47 1.18 4.92
C GLU A 50 21.42 1.10 3.39
N GLY A 51 22.50 1.52 2.73
CA GLY A 51 22.64 1.46 1.27
C GLY A 51 22.01 2.61 0.49
N TYR A 52 21.33 3.55 1.18
CA TYR A 52 20.71 4.72 0.56
C TYR A 52 21.40 6.02 1.01
N HIS A 53 21.65 6.92 0.05
CA HIS A 53 22.11 8.27 0.34
C HIS A 53 20.97 9.26 0.13
N PHE A 54 20.69 10.06 1.15
CA PHE A 54 19.63 11.06 1.15
C PHE A 54 20.24 12.46 1.08
N LYS A 55 20.04 13.16 -0.04
CA LYS A 55 20.51 14.53 -0.22
C LYS A 55 19.38 15.51 0.10
N LYS A 56 19.57 16.38 1.09
CA LYS A 56 18.65 17.51 1.30
C LYS A 56 18.65 18.42 0.07
N VAL A 57 17.49 18.64 -0.53
CA VAL A 57 17.32 19.39 -1.79
C VAL A 57 16.47 20.65 -1.64
N PHE A 58 15.54 20.68 -0.68
CA PHE A 58 14.71 21.85 -0.39
C PHE A 58 14.50 22.01 1.11
N SER A 59 14.26 23.26 1.51
CA SER A 59 13.73 23.64 2.82
C SER A 59 12.70 24.75 2.62
N PHE A 60 11.52 24.59 3.20
CA PHE A 60 10.47 25.60 3.17
C PHE A 60 9.52 25.43 4.36
N ASP A 61 8.74 26.48 4.63
CA ASP A 61 7.70 26.41 5.65
C ASP A 61 6.41 25.80 5.09
N THR A 62 5.81 24.89 5.85
CA THR A 62 4.46 24.38 5.57
C THR A 62 3.54 24.78 6.72
N TYR A 63 2.36 25.26 6.36
CA TYR A 63 1.35 25.76 7.28
C TYR A 63 0.14 24.81 7.26
N VAL A 64 -0.32 24.42 8.44
CA VAL A 64 -1.60 23.73 8.65
C VAL A 64 -2.45 24.67 9.50
N GLY A 65 -3.28 25.48 8.83
CA GLY A 65 -3.92 26.63 9.46
C GLY A 65 -2.89 27.63 9.97
N TRP A 66 -2.94 27.95 11.26
CA TRP A 66 -1.99 28.84 11.92
C TRP A 66 -0.67 28.13 12.32
N ARG A 67 -0.64 26.79 12.31
CA ARG A 67 0.51 26.01 12.75
C ARG A 67 1.56 25.96 11.63
N LYS A 68 2.73 26.55 11.89
CA LYS A 68 3.89 26.55 10.98
C LYS A 68 4.88 25.46 11.40
N LYS A 69 5.38 24.68 10.43
CA LYS A 69 6.49 23.75 10.61
C LYS A 69 7.50 23.90 9.47
N GLU A 70 8.78 23.88 9.82
CA GLU A 70 9.85 23.75 8.84
C GLU A 70 9.75 22.37 8.17
N THR A 71 9.89 22.37 6.86
CA THR A 71 9.80 21.18 6.00
C THR A 71 11.11 21.03 5.26
N ASP A 72 11.80 19.93 5.49
CA ASP A 72 12.97 19.56 4.71
C ASP A 72 12.59 18.48 3.70
N VAL A 73 13.16 18.55 2.50
CA VAL A 73 12.94 17.51 1.49
C VAL A 73 14.27 16.88 1.13
N TYR A 74 14.32 15.56 1.24
CA TYR A 74 15.46 14.75 0.88
C TYR A 74 15.21 14.04 -0.44
N LEU A 75 16.23 13.95 -1.28
CA LEU A 75 16.21 13.25 -2.56
C LEU A 75 17.10 12.01 -2.50
N THR A 76 16.59 10.91 -3.00
CA THR A 76 17.38 9.72 -3.36
C THR A 76 16.87 9.12 -4.67
N LYS A 77 17.65 8.25 -5.32
CA LYS A 77 17.26 7.58 -6.56
C LYS A 77 17.28 6.06 -6.38
N VAL A 78 16.22 5.40 -6.83
CA VAL A 78 16.07 3.93 -6.80
C VAL A 78 15.39 3.52 -8.10
N ASP A 79 15.94 2.55 -8.84
CA ASP A 79 15.38 2.00 -10.08
C ASP A 79 14.83 3.07 -11.05
N ASN A 80 15.64 4.10 -11.33
CA ASN A 80 15.33 5.28 -12.16
C ASN A 80 14.24 6.24 -11.63
N ILE A 81 13.67 5.97 -10.46
CA ILE A 81 12.69 6.85 -9.80
C ILE A 81 13.42 7.87 -8.92
N SER A 82 12.97 9.13 -8.96
CA SER A 82 13.39 10.16 -8.01
C SER A 82 12.49 10.17 -6.78
N PHE A 83 13.00 9.74 -5.64
CA PHE A 83 12.27 9.74 -4.37
C PHE A 83 12.47 11.06 -3.64
N TYR A 84 11.39 11.80 -3.42
CA TYR A 84 11.36 12.98 -2.57
C TYR A 84 10.72 12.64 -1.23
N LEU A 85 11.54 12.61 -0.18
CA LEU A 85 11.12 12.29 1.18
C LEU A 85 10.89 13.59 1.96
N ILE A 86 9.63 13.85 2.32
CA ILE A 86 9.21 15.02 3.09
C ILE A 86 9.48 14.77 4.57
N ASP A 87 10.45 15.48 5.14
CA ASP A 87 10.81 15.40 6.54
C ASP A 87 10.15 16.50 7.37
N CYS A 88 9.53 16.05 8.45
CA CYS A 88 9.06 16.88 9.54
C CYS A 88 9.08 16.03 10.80
N PRO A 89 10.12 16.14 11.65
CA PRO A 89 10.27 15.27 12.80
C PRO A 89 9.05 15.22 13.73
N TYR A 90 8.33 16.34 13.87
CA TYR A 90 7.09 16.43 14.65
C TYR A 90 6.00 15.42 14.20
N TYR A 91 5.88 15.22 12.89
CA TYR A 91 4.86 14.33 12.31
C TYR A 91 5.40 12.92 11.99
N PHE A 92 6.65 12.80 11.55
CA PHE A 92 7.17 11.55 10.95
C PHE A 92 8.28 10.85 11.75
N SER A 93 8.82 11.46 12.81
CA SER A 93 9.73 10.76 13.74
C SER A 93 8.94 9.91 14.75
N ARG A 94 8.24 8.90 14.24
CA ARG A 94 7.38 7.99 15.03
C ARG A 94 7.65 6.53 14.66
N SER A 95 7.25 5.63 15.55
CA SER A 95 7.43 4.18 15.38
C SER A 95 6.54 3.57 14.30
N ASN A 96 5.29 4.01 14.19
CA ASN A 96 4.30 3.45 13.27
C ASN A 96 4.01 4.42 12.11
N LEU A 97 3.52 3.88 11.00
CA LEU A 97 3.12 4.67 9.83
C LEU A 97 1.76 5.34 10.00
N TYR A 98 0.83 4.72 10.74
CA TYR A 98 -0.57 5.16 10.94
C TYR A 98 -1.05 4.82 12.37
N GLY A 99 -2.26 5.27 12.71
CA GLY A 99 -2.95 4.91 13.95
C GLY A 99 -2.74 5.92 15.08
N TYR A 100 -2.33 7.15 14.75
CA TYR A 100 -2.23 8.23 15.74
C TYR A 100 -3.50 9.09 15.72
N GLU A 101 -3.84 9.68 16.87
CA GLU A 101 -5.03 10.53 17.02
C GLU A 101 -5.00 11.75 16.08
N ASP A 102 -3.80 12.25 15.77
CA ASP A 102 -3.57 13.40 14.90
C ASP A 102 -3.33 13.02 13.42
N ASP A 103 -3.65 11.78 13.00
CA ASP A 103 -3.45 11.34 11.62
C ASP A 103 -4.14 12.26 10.59
N GLY A 104 -5.30 12.81 10.93
CA GLY A 104 -5.98 13.80 10.09
C GLY A 104 -5.12 15.03 9.82
N GLU A 105 -4.56 15.64 10.87
CA GLU A 105 -3.68 16.82 10.75
C GLU A 105 -2.36 16.45 10.06
N ARG A 106 -1.80 15.29 10.40
CA ARG A 106 -0.52 14.81 9.89
C ARG A 106 -0.53 14.60 8.38
N PHE A 107 -1.58 13.99 7.83
CA PHE A 107 -1.69 13.81 6.37
C PHE A 107 -2.23 15.07 5.67
N ALA A 108 -2.88 15.98 6.38
CA ALA A 108 -3.10 17.34 5.88
C ALA A 108 -1.76 18.07 5.67
N TYR A 109 -0.87 18.02 6.68
CA TYR A 109 0.50 18.54 6.58
C TYR A 109 1.23 17.93 5.38
N PHE A 110 1.22 16.60 5.25
CA PHE A 110 1.88 15.91 4.13
C PHE A 110 1.35 16.37 2.77
N THR A 111 0.04 16.51 2.63
CA THR A 111 -0.60 16.98 1.39
C THR A 111 -0.16 18.41 1.06
N LEU A 112 -0.16 19.31 2.06
CA LEU A 112 0.24 20.72 1.88
C LEU A 112 1.75 20.86 1.58
N ALA A 113 2.59 20.08 2.26
CA ALA A 113 4.02 20.02 2.00
C ALA A 113 4.31 19.47 0.59
N SER A 114 3.57 18.45 0.14
CA SER A 114 3.66 17.91 -1.22
C SER A 114 3.27 18.95 -2.26
N LEU A 115 2.19 19.70 -2.03
CA LEU A 115 1.80 20.82 -2.89
C LEU A 115 2.90 21.88 -3.01
N ASN A 116 3.50 22.28 -1.89
CA ASN A 116 4.60 23.24 -1.86
C ASN A 116 5.85 22.69 -2.57
N LEU A 117 6.18 21.41 -2.38
CA LEU A 117 7.28 20.77 -3.09
C LEU A 117 7.04 20.74 -4.60
N ILE A 118 5.83 20.39 -5.06
CA ILE A 118 5.50 20.37 -6.48
C ILE A 118 5.71 21.77 -7.10
N LYS A 119 5.30 22.84 -6.41
CA LYS A 119 5.57 24.21 -6.89
C LYS A 119 7.07 24.50 -7.04
N ASN A 120 7.92 23.95 -6.17
CA ASN A 120 9.38 24.09 -6.28
C ASN A 120 9.98 23.22 -7.40
N LEU A 121 9.41 22.04 -7.65
CA LEU A 121 9.84 21.11 -8.71
C LEU A 121 9.37 21.50 -10.11
N GLY A 122 8.35 22.36 -10.19
CA GLY A 122 7.74 22.82 -11.43
C GLY A 122 6.64 21.89 -11.94
N HIS A 123 6.36 21.98 -13.24
CA HIS A 123 5.24 21.30 -13.86
C HIS A 123 5.39 19.77 -13.86
N PHE A 124 4.28 19.07 -13.62
CA PHE A 124 4.08 17.64 -13.86
C PHE A 124 2.90 17.46 -14.81
N ASP A 125 3.02 16.55 -15.78
CA ASP A 125 1.93 16.19 -16.68
C ASP A 125 0.82 15.47 -15.88
N ILE A 126 1.22 14.57 -14.98
CA ILE A 126 0.32 13.76 -14.15
C ILE A 126 0.75 13.83 -12.69
N ILE A 127 -0.21 14.08 -11.80
CA ILE A 127 -0.08 13.86 -10.35
C ILE A 127 -1.01 12.71 -9.97
N HIS A 128 -0.44 11.63 -9.47
CA HIS A 128 -1.12 10.40 -9.11
C HIS A 128 -1.19 10.29 -7.58
N CYS A 129 -2.36 10.59 -7.04
CA CYS A 129 -2.68 10.50 -5.62
C CYS A 129 -3.14 9.08 -5.25
N ASN A 130 -2.63 8.55 -4.14
CA ASN A 130 -3.00 7.23 -3.64
C ASN A 130 -3.66 7.35 -2.26
N ASP A 131 -4.87 6.80 -2.14
CA ASP A 131 -5.68 6.74 -0.91
C ASP A 131 -5.92 8.09 -0.19
N TRP A 132 -6.67 8.03 0.92
CA TRP A 132 -7.17 9.19 1.64
C TRP A 132 -6.07 10.16 2.12
N GLN A 133 -4.85 9.69 2.34
CA GLN A 133 -3.72 10.50 2.84
C GLN A 133 -3.34 11.61 1.85
N THR A 134 -3.70 11.46 0.57
CA THR A 134 -3.38 12.39 -0.52
C THR A 134 -4.62 12.92 -1.24
N GLY A 135 -5.82 12.51 -0.80
CA GLY A 135 -7.09 12.79 -1.48
C GLY A 135 -7.43 14.28 -1.60
N MET A 136 -6.97 15.11 -0.65
CA MET A 136 -7.19 16.57 -0.71
C MET A 136 -6.33 17.30 -1.76
N LEU A 137 -5.29 16.68 -2.33
CA LEU A 137 -4.33 17.40 -3.18
C LEU A 137 -4.97 18.02 -4.42
N ALA A 138 -5.79 17.25 -5.17
CA ALA A 138 -6.47 17.75 -6.35
C ALA A 138 -7.50 18.84 -6.01
N CYS A 139 -8.20 18.70 -4.87
CA CYS A 139 -9.11 19.71 -4.35
C CYS A 139 -8.36 21.02 -4.04
N LEU A 140 -7.23 20.96 -3.35
CA LEU A 140 -6.42 22.13 -3.04
C LEU A 140 -5.96 22.85 -4.31
N VAL A 141 -5.49 22.10 -5.31
CA VAL A 141 -5.05 22.70 -6.57
C VAL A 141 -6.21 23.37 -7.31
N LYS A 142 -7.34 22.69 -7.46
CA LYS A 142 -8.50 23.21 -8.22
C LYS A 142 -9.23 24.34 -7.49
N GLU A 143 -9.19 24.39 -6.16
CA GLU A 143 -9.85 25.44 -5.37
C GLU A 143 -8.94 26.66 -5.09
N LYS A 144 -7.65 26.43 -4.81
CA LYS A 144 -6.73 27.50 -4.33
C LYS A 144 -5.64 27.87 -5.32
N GLU A 145 -5.28 26.97 -6.24
CA GLU A 145 -4.18 27.16 -7.19
C GLU A 145 -4.64 27.15 -8.65
N LYS A 146 -5.94 27.35 -8.91
CA LYS A 146 -6.52 27.27 -10.25
C LYS A 146 -5.86 28.19 -11.28
N ASP A 147 -5.37 29.35 -10.82
CA ASP A 147 -4.74 30.39 -11.65
C ASP A 147 -3.20 30.24 -11.69
N ASN A 148 -2.65 29.24 -10.99
CA ASN A 148 -1.21 28.99 -10.96
C ASN A 148 -0.78 28.24 -12.23
N PRO A 149 0.09 28.82 -13.09
CA PRO A 149 0.44 28.26 -14.39
C PRO A 149 1.15 26.91 -14.30
N ILE A 150 1.75 26.56 -13.15
CA ILE A 150 2.37 25.27 -12.91
C ILE A 150 1.37 24.12 -13.09
N PHE A 151 0.11 24.33 -12.70
CA PHE A 151 -0.93 23.31 -12.70
C PHE A 151 -1.87 23.37 -13.91
N ALA A 152 -1.73 24.38 -14.79
CA ALA A 152 -2.70 24.65 -15.86
C ALA A 152 -2.94 23.46 -16.82
N LYS A 153 -1.93 22.61 -17.01
CA LYS A 153 -2.00 21.40 -17.86
C LYS A 153 -1.91 20.09 -17.09
N THR A 154 -1.78 20.15 -15.76
CA THR A 154 -1.60 18.97 -14.92
C THR A 154 -2.91 18.20 -14.81
N LYS A 155 -2.83 16.88 -14.96
CA LYS A 155 -3.94 15.95 -14.73
C LYS A 155 -3.77 15.19 -13.43
N PHE A 156 -4.88 14.92 -12.76
CA PHE A 156 -4.92 14.22 -11.48
C PHE A 156 -5.51 12.82 -11.65
N ILE A 157 -4.79 11.83 -11.15
CA ILE A 157 -5.29 10.46 -10.99
C ILE A 157 -5.44 10.19 -9.49
N PHE A 158 -6.54 9.57 -9.09
CA PHE A 158 -6.74 9.10 -7.72
C PHE A 158 -6.98 7.59 -7.70
N THR A 159 -6.10 6.83 -7.02
CA THR A 159 -6.27 5.38 -6.86
C THR A 159 -6.77 5.01 -5.48
N ILE A 160 -7.84 4.20 -5.49
CA ILE A 160 -8.45 3.57 -4.34
C ILE A 160 -7.79 2.20 -4.13
N HIS A 161 -7.00 2.06 -3.07
CA HIS A 161 -6.41 0.78 -2.66
C HIS A 161 -7.18 0.14 -1.52
N ASN A 162 -7.67 0.96 -0.57
CA ASN A 162 -8.47 0.46 0.53
C ASN A 162 -9.63 1.41 0.92
N PRO A 163 -10.87 1.12 0.48
CA PRO A 163 -12.03 1.96 0.75
C PRO A 163 -12.49 1.93 2.23
N ALA A 164 -11.86 1.11 3.09
CA ALA A 164 -12.16 1.09 4.51
C ALA A 164 -11.69 2.38 5.24
N PHE A 165 -10.71 3.10 4.67
CA PHE A 165 -10.13 4.29 5.29
C PHE A 165 -10.49 5.54 4.49
N MET A 166 -11.40 6.34 5.05
CA MET A 166 -12.02 7.48 4.36
C MET A 166 -11.42 8.85 4.70
N GLY A 167 -10.43 8.89 5.62
CA GLY A 167 -9.81 10.14 6.10
C GLY A 167 -10.84 11.14 6.60
N LEU A 168 -11.64 10.73 7.60
CA LEU A 168 -12.76 11.51 8.12
C LEU A 168 -12.30 12.48 9.22
N PHE A 169 -12.76 13.71 9.16
CA PHE A 169 -12.52 14.73 10.19
C PHE A 169 -13.70 15.70 10.29
N ASP A 170 -13.81 16.37 11.43
CA ASP A 170 -14.87 17.35 11.68
C ASP A 170 -14.82 18.52 10.67
N ARG A 171 -15.98 19.11 10.37
CA ARG A 171 -16.12 20.28 9.49
C ARG A 171 -15.15 21.40 9.83
N TYR A 172 -14.94 21.68 11.12
CA TYR A 172 -14.05 22.74 11.59
C TYR A 172 -12.62 22.59 11.01
N PHE A 173 -12.15 21.35 10.88
CA PHE A 173 -10.80 21.07 10.38
C PHE A 173 -10.64 21.27 8.88
N LEU A 174 -11.71 21.45 8.09
CA LEU A 174 -11.58 21.81 6.69
C LEU A 174 -10.87 23.17 6.52
N ASN A 175 -11.32 24.18 7.27
CA ASN A 175 -10.68 25.48 7.26
C ASN A 175 -9.36 25.45 8.06
N ASP A 176 -9.37 24.85 9.26
CA ASP A 176 -8.20 24.84 10.15
C ASP A 176 -7.02 24.04 9.57
N PHE A 177 -7.24 23.01 8.75
CA PHE A 177 -6.14 22.30 8.10
C PHE A 177 -5.75 22.89 6.75
N TYR A 178 -6.74 23.15 5.89
CA TYR A 178 -6.49 23.39 4.46
C TYR A 178 -6.74 24.85 4.04
N SER A 179 -7.27 25.68 4.94
CA SER A 179 -7.82 27.01 4.64
C SER A 179 -8.79 26.98 3.46
N LEU A 180 -9.60 25.91 3.42
CA LEU A 180 -10.67 25.76 2.44
C LEU A 180 -11.98 26.32 3.02
N PRO A 181 -12.87 26.82 2.15
CA PRO A 181 -14.12 27.40 2.58
C PRO A 181 -15.16 26.33 2.93
N ASP A 182 -15.97 26.63 3.95
CA ASP A 182 -17.03 25.77 4.48
C ASP A 182 -18.08 25.32 3.44
N TYR A 183 -18.27 26.10 2.37
CA TYR A 183 -19.27 25.79 1.35
C TYR A 183 -19.03 24.41 0.72
N LEU A 184 -17.77 23.95 0.65
CA LEU A 184 -17.37 22.64 0.12
C LEU A 184 -17.87 21.47 0.99
N PHE A 185 -18.10 21.72 2.27
CA PHE A 185 -18.80 20.78 3.14
C PHE A 185 -20.32 20.94 3.00
N ASP A 186 -20.81 22.18 3.04
CA ASP A 186 -22.26 22.47 3.08
C ASP A 186 -23.02 22.04 1.84
N ASN A 187 -22.41 22.22 0.66
CA ASN A 187 -22.98 21.78 -0.62
C ASN A 187 -22.87 20.26 -0.83
N GLY A 188 -22.22 19.54 0.08
CA GLY A 188 -22.05 18.11 0.02
C GLY A 188 -20.85 17.63 -0.80
N THR A 189 -20.06 18.49 -1.42
CA THR A 189 -18.88 18.10 -2.24
C THR A 189 -17.92 17.22 -1.45
N LEU A 190 -17.53 17.66 -0.24
CA LEU A 190 -16.58 16.96 0.62
C LEU A 190 -17.24 16.22 1.80
N ARG A 191 -18.56 16.40 2.00
CA ARG A 191 -19.29 15.82 3.14
C ARG A 191 -19.55 14.32 2.95
N TRP A 192 -19.26 13.55 3.99
CA TRP A 192 -19.53 12.12 4.12
C TRP A 192 -20.00 11.83 5.54
N ASN A 193 -21.24 11.37 5.71
CA ASN A 193 -21.83 11.07 7.03
C ASN A 193 -21.60 12.19 8.07
N ASN A 194 -21.92 13.44 7.68
CA ASN A 194 -21.72 14.67 8.47
C ASN A 194 -20.27 15.00 8.89
N MET A 195 -19.29 14.31 8.31
CA MET A 195 -17.86 14.64 8.42
C MET A 195 -17.31 15.06 7.06
N VAL A 196 -16.14 15.70 7.06
CA VAL A 196 -15.37 15.92 5.83
C VAL A 196 -14.61 14.65 5.51
N SER A 197 -14.50 14.29 4.23
CA SER A 197 -13.71 13.13 3.79
C SER A 197 -12.64 13.53 2.78
N SER A 198 -11.37 13.35 3.15
CA SER A 198 -10.24 13.50 2.22
C SER A 198 -10.35 12.50 1.05
N PHE A 199 -10.79 11.29 1.34
CA PHE A 199 -10.98 10.25 0.32
C PHE A 199 -12.03 10.65 -0.72
N LYS A 200 -13.17 11.20 -0.28
CA LYS A 200 -14.20 11.73 -1.17
C LYS A 200 -13.66 12.90 -2.01
N ALA A 201 -12.83 13.77 -1.44
CA ALA A 201 -12.18 14.84 -2.18
C ALA A 201 -11.36 14.29 -3.36
N GLY A 202 -10.62 13.20 -3.14
CA GLY A 202 -9.86 12.51 -4.18
C GLY A 202 -10.75 12.02 -5.32
N ILE A 203 -11.87 11.37 -5.00
CA ILE A 203 -12.86 10.91 -5.99
C ILE A 203 -13.47 12.09 -6.76
N VAL A 204 -13.87 13.17 -6.07
CA VAL A 204 -14.61 14.26 -6.70
C VAL A 204 -13.72 15.16 -7.55
N TYR A 205 -12.47 15.40 -7.14
CA TYR A 205 -11.59 16.34 -7.82
C TYR A 205 -10.57 15.71 -8.78
N ALA A 206 -10.32 14.40 -8.74
CA ALA A 206 -9.43 13.78 -9.72
C ALA A 206 -10.03 13.82 -11.14
N ASP A 207 -9.17 13.83 -12.16
CA ASP A 207 -9.60 13.74 -13.56
C ASP A 207 -9.87 12.29 -13.97
N LYS A 208 -9.12 11.33 -13.40
CA LYS A 208 -9.42 9.90 -13.49
C LYS A 208 -9.31 9.22 -12.12
N ILE A 209 -10.13 8.21 -11.92
CA ILE A 209 -10.20 7.45 -10.68
C ILE A 209 -9.89 6.00 -11.03
N THR A 210 -9.03 5.35 -10.26
CA THR A 210 -8.75 3.93 -10.47
C THR A 210 -8.86 3.14 -9.18
N THR A 211 -8.99 1.83 -9.31
CA THR A 211 -8.85 0.88 -8.19
C THR A 211 -8.13 -0.38 -8.65
N VAL A 212 -7.80 -1.25 -7.70
CA VAL A 212 -6.80 -2.32 -7.83
C VAL A 212 -7.26 -3.57 -8.61
N SER A 213 -8.49 -3.61 -9.09
CA SER A 213 -8.95 -4.63 -10.07
C SER A 213 -10.31 -4.28 -10.70
N PRO A 214 -10.64 -4.84 -11.88
CA PRO A 214 -11.99 -4.74 -12.46
C PRO A 214 -13.10 -5.29 -11.57
N THR A 215 -12.85 -6.37 -10.82
CA THR A 215 -13.83 -6.94 -9.89
C THR A 215 -14.07 -6.00 -8.72
N HIS A 216 -13.00 -5.45 -8.13
CA HIS A 216 -13.11 -4.47 -7.06
C HIS A 216 -13.85 -3.20 -7.51
N ALA A 217 -13.65 -2.74 -8.75
CA ALA A 217 -14.42 -1.63 -9.30
C ALA A 217 -15.93 -1.92 -9.32
N LYS A 218 -16.34 -3.13 -9.73
CA LYS A 218 -17.74 -3.56 -9.68
C LYS A 218 -18.27 -3.62 -8.25
N GLU A 219 -17.50 -4.15 -7.31
CA GLU A 219 -17.86 -4.22 -5.89
C GLU A 219 -18.03 -2.82 -5.28
N LEU A 220 -17.23 -1.83 -5.68
CA LEU A 220 -17.37 -0.46 -5.19
C LEU A 220 -18.57 0.28 -5.81
N LEU A 221 -18.99 -0.10 -7.02
CA LEU A 221 -20.18 0.43 -7.68
C LEU A 221 -21.48 -0.23 -7.18
N ASP A 222 -21.39 -1.37 -6.49
CA ASP A 222 -22.54 -2.04 -5.92
C ASP A 222 -23.15 -1.22 -4.77
N PRO A 223 -24.45 -0.87 -4.83
CA PRO A 223 -25.15 -0.18 -3.74
C PRO A 223 -25.13 -0.93 -2.39
N SER A 224 -25.00 -2.26 -2.42
CA SER A 224 -24.91 -3.11 -1.23
C SER A 224 -23.54 -3.13 -0.57
N SER A 225 -22.53 -2.53 -1.23
CA SER A 225 -21.17 -2.42 -0.71
C SER A 225 -21.15 -1.73 0.65
N LYS A 226 -20.52 -2.36 1.64
CA LYS A 226 -20.37 -1.83 3.01
C LYS A 226 -19.65 -0.48 3.09
N PHE A 227 -18.93 -0.10 2.04
CA PHE A 227 -18.17 1.16 1.99
C PHE A 227 -19.03 2.35 1.56
N GLY A 228 -20.21 2.13 0.97
CA GLY A 228 -21.15 3.18 0.59
C GLY A 228 -20.70 4.08 -0.58
N LEU A 229 -19.57 3.78 -1.24
CA LEU A 229 -18.96 4.60 -2.29
C LEU A 229 -19.72 4.63 -3.62
N SER A 230 -20.65 3.69 -3.82
CA SER A 230 -21.36 3.49 -5.09
C SER A 230 -21.99 4.76 -5.63
N TYR A 231 -22.62 5.57 -4.78
CA TYR A 231 -23.26 6.81 -5.22
C TYR A 231 -22.27 7.81 -5.81
N VAL A 232 -21.17 8.10 -5.11
CA VAL A 232 -20.19 9.09 -5.58
C VAL A 232 -19.38 8.57 -6.77
N LEU A 233 -19.09 7.27 -6.82
CA LEU A 233 -18.40 6.65 -7.94
C LEU A 233 -19.29 6.58 -9.19
N LYS A 234 -20.60 6.34 -9.05
CA LYS A 234 -21.54 6.39 -10.19
C LYS A 234 -21.63 7.78 -10.83
N LEU A 235 -21.53 8.85 -10.03
CA LEU A 235 -21.44 10.22 -10.57
C LEU A 235 -20.16 10.45 -11.40
N ARG A 236 -19.16 9.59 -11.25
CA ARG A 236 -17.86 9.64 -11.92
C ARG A 236 -17.57 8.35 -12.70
N GLU A 237 -18.59 7.61 -13.11
CA GLU A 237 -18.44 6.27 -13.67
C GLU A 237 -17.58 6.26 -14.95
N ASP A 238 -17.76 7.25 -15.83
CA ASP A 238 -16.99 7.43 -17.07
C ASP A 238 -15.48 7.71 -16.81
N ASP A 239 -15.15 8.13 -15.59
CA ASP A 239 -13.78 8.40 -15.15
C ASP A 239 -13.21 7.31 -14.25
N PHE A 240 -13.99 6.27 -13.92
CA PHE A 240 -13.63 5.24 -12.96
C PHE A 240 -13.27 3.91 -13.63
N ALA A 241 -12.07 3.39 -13.35
CA ALA A 241 -11.61 2.12 -13.91
C ALA A 241 -10.94 1.20 -12.88
N GLY A 242 -11.22 -0.10 -12.98
CA GLY A 242 -10.47 -1.11 -12.24
C GLY A 242 -9.26 -1.58 -13.06
N ILE A 243 -8.06 -1.41 -12.53
CA ILE A 243 -6.80 -1.84 -13.14
C ILE A 243 -6.14 -2.84 -12.20
N CYS A 244 -5.92 -4.06 -12.68
CA CYS A 244 -5.30 -5.10 -11.87
C CYS A 244 -3.86 -4.71 -11.51
N ASN A 245 -3.50 -4.83 -10.24
CA ASN A 245 -2.11 -4.69 -9.81
C ASN A 245 -1.23 -5.73 -10.51
N GLY A 246 -0.02 -5.31 -10.88
CA GLY A 246 1.05 -6.21 -11.32
C GLY A 246 1.82 -6.79 -10.14
N ILE A 247 2.85 -7.57 -10.47
CA ILE A 247 3.85 -8.09 -9.53
C ILE A 247 5.24 -7.63 -10.00
N ASP A 248 6.19 -7.51 -9.08
CA ASP A 248 7.60 -7.31 -9.46
C ASP A 248 8.19 -8.65 -9.93
N GLU A 249 8.39 -8.79 -11.24
CA GLU A 249 8.95 -10.01 -11.86
C GLU A 249 10.49 -10.12 -11.75
N GLU A 250 11.16 -9.13 -11.17
CA GLU A 250 12.56 -9.26 -10.78
C GLU A 250 12.68 -9.85 -9.37
N GLU A 251 11.78 -9.46 -8.47
CA GLU A 251 11.67 -10.01 -7.11
C GLU A 251 11.02 -11.40 -7.10
N PHE A 252 9.83 -11.54 -7.69
CA PHE A 252 9.02 -12.76 -7.63
C PHE A 252 9.12 -13.58 -8.92
N ASN A 253 10.31 -14.14 -9.19
CA ASN A 253 10.54 -14.92 -10.40
C ASN A 253 11.35 -16.18 -10.15
N PRO A 254 10.71 -17.37 -10.20
CA PRO A 254 11.37 -18.63 -9.86
C PRO A 254 12.52 -18.98 -10.81
N ARG A 255 12.68 -18.30 -11.96
CA ARG A 255 13.78 -18.53 -12.89
C ARG A 255 15.09 -17.88 -12.46
N ILE A 256 15.03 -16.82 -11.66
CA ILE A 256 16.20 -16.02 -11.24
C ILE A 256 16.29 -15.81 -9.73
N ASP A 257 15.26 -16.21 -8.98
CA ASP A 257 15.18 -16.07 -7.53
C ASP A 257 16.33 -16.80 -6.83
N LYS A 258 17.17 -16.04 -6.12
CA LYS A 258 18.35 -16.53 -5.41
C LYS A 258 18.03 -17.04 -4.00
N ILE A 259 16.81 -16.83 -3.50
CA ILE A 259 16.37 -17.23 -2.17
C ILE A 259 15.93 -18.70 -2.17
N ILE A 260 15.30 -19.14 -3.25
CA ILE A 260 14.80 -20.52 -3.37
C ILE A 260 15.94 -21.49 -3.66
N LYS A 261 15.81 -22.73 -3.18
CA LYS A 261 16.86 -23.75 -3.26
C LYS A 261 17.35 -24.03 -4.68
N THR A 262 16.44 -24.02 -5.65
CA THR A 262 16.78 -24.16 -7.07
C THR A 262 15.80 -23.36 -7.92
N THR A 263 16.32 -22.68 -8.93
CA THR A 263 15.49 -21.93 -9.87
C THR A 263 14.85 -22.85 -10.89
N TYR A 264 13.61 -22.56 -11.29
CA TYR A 264 12.85 -23.39 -12.21
C TYR A 264 11.97 -22.56 -13.14
N GLY A 265 11.63 -23.17 -14.27
CA GLY A 265 10.69 -22.65 -15.24
C GLY A 265 9.64 -23.71 -15.58
N ILE A 266 8.88 -23.44 -16.63
CA ILE A 266 7.74 -24.30 -17.00
C ILE A 266 8.13 -25.72 -17.40
N LYS A 267 9.37 -25.91 -17.91
CA LYS A 267 9.85 -27.20 -18.43
C LYS A 267 10.32 -28.17 -17.34
N ASP A 268 10.72 -27.66 -16.18
CA ASP A 268 11.32 -28.45 -15.10
C ASP A 268 10.63 -28.26 -13.74
N VAL A 269 9.51 -27.52 -13.71
CA VAL A 269 8.73 -27.21 -12.50
C VAL A 269 8.46 -28.44 -11.65
N THR A 270 7.98 -29.55 -12.21
CA THR A 270 7.63 -30.74 -11.41
C THR A 270 8.82 -31.29 -10.62
N LYS A 271 10.01 -31.36 -11.23
CA LYS A 271 11.21 -31.92 -10.59
C LYS A 271 11.81 -30.94 -9.59
N LYS A 272 11.93 -29.67 -10.00
CA LYS A 272 12.60 -28.65 -9.20
C LYS A 272 11.75 -28.10 -8.07
N LYS A 273 10.43 -28.03 -8.24
CA LYS A 273 9.49 -27.71 -7.17
C LYS A 273 9.58 -28.73 -6.03
N LYS A 274 9.85 -30.01 -6.32
CA LYS A 274 10.09 -31.06 -5.30
C LYS A 274 11.31 -30.74 -4.43
N ILE A 275 12.39 -30.23 -5.04
CA ILE A 275 13.60 -29.80 -4.32
C ILE A 275 13.28 -28.58 -3.44
N CYS A 276 12.53 -27.60 -3.95
CA CYS A 276 12.09 -26.45 -3.15
C CYS A 276 11.12 -26.86 -2.02
N LYS A 277 10.25 -27.85 -2.26
CA LYS A 277 9.38 -28.42 -1.21
C LYS A 277 10.22 -29.06 -0.11
N GLN A 278 11.24 -29.84 -0.45
CA GLN A 278 12.15 -30.41 0.55
C GLN A 278 12.86 -29.32 1.37
N ASP A 279 13.37 -28.27 0.72
CA ASP A 279 13.99 -27.12 1.42
C ASP A 279 13.01 -26.40 2.35
N LEU A 280 11.72 -26.30 1.98
CA LEU A 280 10.68 -25.74 2.83
C LEU A 280 10.47 -26.58 4.11
N PHE A 281 10.36 -27.91 4.00
CA PHE A 281 10.29 -28.80 5.17
C PHE A 281 11.52 -28.64 6.07
N GLU A 282 12.72 -28.68 5.48
CA GLU A 282 13.98 -28.53 6.21
C GLU A 282 14.08 -27.17 6.92
N SER A 283 13.58 -26.10 6.31
CA SER A 283 13.55 -24.75 6.91
C SER A 283 12.67 -24.65 8.15
N CYS A 284 11.68 -25.54 8.27
CA CYS A 284 10.82 -25.69 9.45
C CYS A 284 11.31 -26.78 10.41
N GLN A 285 12.48 -27.37 10.18
CA GLN A 285 13.00 -28.52 10.94
C GLN A 285 12.09 -29.76 10.88
N LEU A 286 11.33 -29.91 9.79
CA LEU A 286 10.46 -31.05 9.54
C LEU A 286 11.17 -32.08 8.68
N GLN A 287 10.87 -33.37 8.89
CA GLN A 287 11.28 -34.41 7.95
C GLN A 287 10.50 -34.27 6.65
N TYR A 288 11.20 -34.32 5.52
CA TYR A 288 10.56 -34.21 4.22
C TYR A 288 9.59 -35.38 3.97
N LYS A 289 8.37 -35.03 3.57
CA LYS A 289 7.31 -35.96 3.17
C LYS A 289 6.82 -35.56 1.77
N ASP A 290 6.70 -36.52 0.86
CA ASP A 290 6.17 -36.28 -0.49
C ASP A 290 4.64 -36.28 -0.48
N VAL A 291 4.07 -35.29 0.21
CA VAL A 291 2.63 -35.12 0.44
C VAL A 291 2.11 -33.81 -0.15
N PRO A 292 0.79 -33.66 -0.32
CA PRO A 292 0.18 -32.37 -0.66
C PRO A 292 0.53 -31.30 0.37
N THR A 293 1.12 -30.20 -0.08
CA THR A 293 1.49 -29.06 0.77
C THR A 293 0.61 -27.84 0.52
N PHE A 294 0.05 -27.29 1.58
CA PHE A 294 -0.83 -26.12 1.56
C PHE A 294 -0.12 -24.95 2.23
N GLY A 295 0.04 -23.84 1.51
CA GLY A 295 0.76 -22.67 1.97
C GLY A 295 -0.12 -21.43 2.07
N PHE A 296 0.13 -20.55 3.04
CA PHE A 296 -0.36 -19.18 2.96
C PHE A 296 0.66 -18.18 3.51
N VAL A 297 0.65 -16.98 2.94
CA VAL A 297 1.48 -15.84 3.36
C VAL A 297 0.56 -14.64 3.49
N SER A 298 0.26 -14.19 4.71
CA SER A 298 -0.65 -13.06 4.93
C SER A 298 -0.50 -12.42 6.31
N ARG A 299 -1.12 -11.26 6.51
CA ARG A 299 -1.46 -10.81 7.86
C ARG A 299 -2.43 -11.81 8.49
N LEU A 300 -2.28 -12.05 9.79
CA LEU A 300 -3.18 -12.91 10.54
C LEU A 300 -4.34 -12.07 11.06
N SER A 301 -5.43 -12.06 10.31
CA SER A 301 -6.67 -11.37 10.69
C SER A 301 -7.89 -12.11 10.15
N GLU A 302 -9.05 -11.86 10.77
CA GLU A 302 -10.33 -12.42 10.32
C GLU A 302 -10.65 -12.01 8.87
N GLN A 303 -10.26 -10.80 8.45
CA GLN A 303 -10.41 -10.35 7.06
C GLN A 303 -9.68 -11.24 6.05
N LYS A 304 -8.63 -11.95 6.47
CA LYS A 304 -7.86 -12.88 5.63
C LYS A 304 -8.36 -14.32 5.71
N GLY A 305 -9.48 -14.56 6.40
CA GLY A 305 -10.13 -15.86 6.50
C GLY A 305 -9.27 -16.92 7.17
N ILE A 306 -8.33 -16.54 8.05
CA ILE A 306 -7.42 -17.51 8.70
C ILE A 306 -8.18 -18.50 9.58
N ASN A 307 -9.26 -18.05 10.22
CA ASN A 307 -10.20 -18.90 10.93
C ASN A 307 -10.75 -20.01 10.02
N LEU A 308 -11.10 -19.70 8.76
CA LEU A 308 -11.59 -20.69 7.80
C LEU A 308 -10.52 -21.74 7.46
N ILE A 309 -9.25 -21.35 7.40
CA ILE A 309 -8.13 -22.29 7.22
C ILE A 309 -7.98 -23.20 8.44
N LEU A 310 -8.02 -22.62 9.65
CA LEU A 310 -7.87 -23.34 10.91
C LEU A 310 -9.01 -24.36 11.14
N ASP A 311 -10.23 -24.02 10.74
CA ASP A 311 -11.40 -24.90 10.82
C ASP A 311 -11.20 -26.20 10.02
N VAL A 312 -10.54 -26.13 8.86
CA VAL A 312 -10.31 -27.29 7.97
C VAL A 312 -8.91 -27.89 8.09
N ALA A 313 -7.99 -27.23 8.80
CA ALA A 313 -6.58 -27.61 8.87
C ALA A 313 -6.36 -29.05 9.37
N ARG A 314 -7.09 -29.45 10.42
CA ARG A 314 -7.02 -30.81 10.97
C ARG A 314 -7.47 -31.85 9.95
N GLU A 315 -8.52 -31.56 9.19
CA GLU A 315 -8.99 -32.46 8.14
C GLU A 315 -7.95 -32.62 7.02
N ILE A 316 -7.33 -31.52 6.58
CA ILE A 316 -6.25 -31.53 5.59
C ILE A 316 -5.10 -32.44 6.05
N ILE A 317 -4.66 -32.27 7.30
CA ILE A 317 -3.54 -33.05 7.85
C ILE A 317 -3.91 -34.52 8.01
N ASN A 318 -5.11 -34.81 8.53
CA ASN A 318 -5.61 -36.19 8.70
C ASN A 318 -5.81 -36.93 7.37
N LYS A 319 -6.03 -36.20 6.27
CA LYS A 319 -6.03 -36.74 4.90
C LYS A 319 -4.63 -36.88 4.28
N GLY A 320 -3.58 -36.63 5.06
CA GLY A 320 -2.19 -36.81 4.68
C GLY A 320 -1.50 -35.55 4.15
N GLY A 321 -2.07 -34.35 4.34
CA GLY A 321 -1.47 -33.08 3.94
C GLY A 321 -0.47 -32.50 4.94
N ALA A 322 0.24 -31.45 4.51
CA ALA A 322 1.06 -30.60 5.37
C ALA A 322 0.72 -29.12 5.13
N ILE A 323 0.81 -28.31 6.19
CA ILE A 323 0.46 -26.88 6.17
C ILE A 323 1.70 -26.04 6.46
N PHE A 324 1.91 -25.01 5.65
CA PHE A 324 2.96 -24.01 5.83
C PHE A 324 2.37 -22.61 5.93
N ALA A 325 2.72 -21.86 6.97
CA ALA A 325 2.14 -20.55 7.22
C ALA A 325 3.20 -19.50 7.52
N LEU A 326 3.04 -18.32 6.92
CA LEU A 326 3.79 -17.11 7.26
C LEU A 326 2.83 -15.98 7.56
N GLY A 327 2.97 -15.36 8.73
CA GLY A 327 2.19 -14.18 9.06
C GLY A 327 2.38 -13.68 10.47
N SER A 328 1.87 -12.49 10.74
CA SER A 328 1.67 -11.96 12.09
C SER A 328 0.41 -11.11 12.14
N GLY A 329 -0.13 -10.89 13.33
CA GLY A 329 -1.33 -10.06 13.52
C GLY A 329 -2.04 -10.36 14.83
N ASP A 330 -3.25 -10.89 14.74
CA ASP A 330 -4.09 -11.20 15.89
C ASP A 330 -3.46 -12.32 16.73
N TYR A 331 -3.25 -12.04 18.02
CA TYR A 331 -2.62 -12.98 18.96
C TYR A 331 -3.40 -14.29 19.12
N VAL A 332 -4.73 -14.27 19.01
CA VAL A 332 -5.56 -15.48 19.08
C VAL A 332 -5.27 -16.37 17.88
N LEU A 333 -5.24 -15.80 16.67
CA LEU A 333 -4.92 -16.56 15.45
C LEU A 333 -3.48 -17.08 15.45
N GLU A 334 -2.52 -16.29 15.94
CA GLU A 334 -1.14 -16.72 16.14
C GLU A 334 -1.07 -17.93 17.08
N LYS A 335 -1.79 -17.86 18.20
CA LYS A 335 -1.86 -18.94 19.18
C LYS A 335 -2.51 -20.20 18.61
N GLU A 336 -3.59 -20.07 17.85
CA GLU A 336 -4.27 -21.23 17.25
C GLU A 336 -3.39 -21.94 16.21
N LEU A 337 -2.60 -21.19 15.42
CA LEU A 337 -1.61 -21.77 14.52
C LEU A 337 -0.49 -22.49 15.30
N GLU A 338 -0.04 -21.92 16.41
CA GLU A 338 0.94 -22.54 17.29
C GLU A 338 0.42 -23.82 17.96
N ASP A 339 -0.83 -23.81 18.41
CA ASP A 339 -1.49 -24.98 18.98
C ASP A 339 -1.67 -26.07 17.91
N LEU A 340 -2.01 -25.72 16.67
CA LEU A 340 -2.04 -26.64 15.54
C LEU A 340 -0.66 -27.25 15.25
N ARG A 341 0.42 -26.44 15.30
CA ARG A 341 1.80 -26.95 15.17
C ARG A 341 2.13 -27.95 16.26
N ARG A 342 1.74 -27.69 17.51
CA ARG A 342 1.97 -28.61 18.63
C ARG A 342 1.21 -29.91 18.49
N GLU A 343 -0.01 -29.86 17.94
CA GLU A 343 -0.84 -31.04 17.68
C GLU A 343 -0.26 -31.90 16.54
N TYR A 344 0.30 -31.28 15.49
CA TYR A 344 0.86 -31.96 14.32
C TYR A 344 2.31 -31.52 13.99
N PRO A 345 3.29 -31.82 14.88
CA PRO A 345 4.64 -31.28 14.80
C PRO A 345 5.45 -31.77 13.59
N GLU A 346 4.98 -32.78 12.85
CA GLU A 346 5.63 -33.28 11.64
C GLU A 346 4.96 -32.82 10.34
N ASN A 347 3.86 -32.08 10.42
CA ASN A 347 3.03 -31.71 9.26
C ASN A 347 2.79 -30.20 9.17
N VAL A 348 3.13 -29.42 10.20
CA VAL A 348 2.80 -28.00 10.28
C VAL A 348 4.07 -27.18 10.51
N GLY A 349 4.43 -26.38 9.49
CA GLY A 349 5.56 -25.45 9.54
C GLY A 349 5.07 -24.01 9.55
N ILE A 350 5.30 -23.28 10.65
CA ILE A 350 4.85 -21.88 10.77
C ILE A 350 6.01 -20.95 11.08
N TYR A 351 5.94 -19.74 10.54
CA TYR A 351 6.77 -18.61 10.90
C TYR A 351 5.87 -17.45 11.30
N ILE A 352 5.88 -17.10 12.59
CA ILE A 352 5.14 -15.94 13.11
C ILE A 352 6.04 -14.70 12.99
N GLY A 353 5.64 -13.75 12.16
CA GLY A 353 6.39 -12.54 11.86
C GLY A 353 6.53 -12.27 10.37
N TYR A 354 7.52 -11.44 10.02
CA TYR A 354 7.86 -11.12 8.63
C TYR A 354 9.16 -11.80 8.22
N SER A 355 9.11 -12.62 7.17
CA SER A 355 10.30 -13.25 6.59
C SER A 355 10.14 -13.36 5.07
N GLN A 356 10.83 -12.49 4.34
CA GLN A 356 10.86 -12.54 2.87
C GLN A 356 11.44 -13.88 2.40
N SER A 357 12.49 -14.38 3.06
CA SER A 357 13.10 -15.67 2.73
C SER A 357 12.08 -16.81 2.83
N PHE A 358 11.31 -16.86 3.93
CA PHE A 358 10.31 -17.90 4.12
C PHE A 358 9.12 -17.75 3.17
N ALA A 359 8.70 -16.52 2.84
CA ALA A 359 7.64 -16.27 1.85
C ALA A 359 7.98 -16.89 0.49
N HIS A 360 9.19 -16.65 -0.02
CA HIS A 360 9.66 -17.20 -1.29
C HIS A 360 9.70 -18.74 -1.26
N LYS A 361 10.14 -19.32 -0.14
CA LYS A 361 10.12 -20.78 0.05
C LYS A 361 8.70 -21.35 0.06
N VAL A 362 7.73 -20.67 0.68
CA VAL A 362 6.31 -21.09 0.66
C VAL A 362 5.78 -21.06 -0.78
N TYR A 363 5.95 -19.95 -1.52
CA TYR A 363 5.50 -19.87 -2.91
C TYR A 363 6.17 -20.94 -3.80
N ALA A 364 7.47 -21.18 -3.60
CA ALA A 364 8.19 -22.16 -4.38
C ALA A 364 7.88 -23.61 -4.00
N GLY A 365 7.66 -23.91 -2.71
CA GLY A 365 7.55 -25.28 -2.19
C GLY A 365 6.13 -25.82 -2.04
N CYS A 366 5.12 -24.96 -1.87
CA CYS A 366 3.73 -25.40 -1.66
C CYS A 366 3.04 -25.80 -2.97
N ASP A 367 2.25 -26.89 -2.94
CA ASP A 367 1.44 -27.31 -4.09
C ASP A 367 0.19 -26.44 -4.26
N PHE A 368 -0.42 -26.07 -3.13
CA PHE A 368 -1.62 -25.24 -3.07
C PHE A 368 -1.33 -23.98 -2.26
N PHE A 369 -1.82 -22.83 -2.73
CA PHE A 369 -1.78 -21.57 -1.98
C PHE A 369 -3.19 -21.21 -1.54
N LEU A 370 -3.37 -20.94 -0.24
CA LEU A 370 -4.67 -20.67 0.37
C LEU A 370 -4.90 -19.17 0.51
N MET A 371 -6.02 -18.68 -0.03
CA MET A 371 -6.49 -17.29 0.09
C MET A 371 -8.03 -17.28 0.20
N PRO A 372 -8.59 -17.76 1.32
CA PRO A 372 -10.03 -17.93 1.50
C PRO A 372 -10.80 -16.61 1.65
#